data_AF-A0A5D2NI79-F1
#
_entry.id   AF-A0A5D2NI79-F1
#
_cell.length_a   1.000
_cell.length_b   1.000
_cell.length_c   1.000
_cell.angle_alpha   90.00
_cell.angle_beta   90.00
_cell.angle_gamma   90.00
#
_symmetry.space_group_name_H-M   'P 1'
#
loop_
_entity.id
_entity.type
_entity.pdbx_description
1 polymer ?
#
loop_
_entity_poly.entity_id
_entity_poly.type
_entity_poly.pdbx_seq_one_letter_code
_entity_poly.pdbx_strand_id
1 'polypeptide(L)'
;MNLIAYEMCPDFYNNFTVTSYMGFLVSLINEAENVQELRDAGVLHNRLTSDEEVVKLFNKMNTDLVPSPMIYSYVKQQIHNHRENMWSKYPAQAFHTGFRTRWTFFAFVGAIATLFVSSLQTHYTIHQPK
;
A
#
# COMPACT_ATOMS: atom_id res chain seq x y z
N MET A 1 -30.65 0.08 12.32
CA MET A 1 -30.89 -1.11 11.47
C MET A 1 -29.53 -1.71 11.11
N ASN A 2 -29.30 -3.00 11.29
CA ASN A 2 -28.05 -3.65 10.89
C ASN A 2 -28.23 -4.25 9.49
N LEU A 3 -27.71 -3.55 8.47
CA LEU A 3 -27.85 -3.96 7.08
C LEU A 3 -27.18 -5.30 6.80
N ILE A 4 -26.04 -5.60 7.43
CA ILE A 4 -25.38 -6.90 7.29
C ILE A 4 -26.29 -8.01 7.81
N ALA A 5 -26.87 -7.86 9.00
CA ALA A 5 -27.80 -8.86 9.54
C ALA A 5 -29.05 -9.03 8.67
N TYR A 6 -29.52 -7.95 8.04
CA TYR A 6 -30.61 -8.00 7.07
C TYR A 6 -30.22 -8.80 5.82
N GLU A 7 -29.01 -8.58 5.28
CA GLU A 7 -28.49 -9.32 4.13
C GLU A 7 -28.26 -10.81 4.41
N MET A 8 -27.97 -11.17 5.66
CA MET A 8 -27.72 -12.55 6.10
C MET A 8 -29.02 -13.31 6.42
N CYS A 9 -30.19 -12.68 6.30
CA CYS A 9 -31.47 -13.32 6.55
C CYS A 9 -31.83 -14.27 5.38
N PRO A 10 -32.10 -15.57 5.65
CA PRO A 10 -32.40 -16.54 4.59
C PRO A 10 -33.73 -16.29 3.88
N ASP A 11 -34.63 -15.51 4.49
CA ASP A 11 -35.98 -15.24 3.97
C ASP A 11 -36.01 -14.16 2.88
N PHE A 12 -34.86 -13.53 2.58
CA PHE A 12 -34.76 -12.48 1.58
C PHE A 12 -33.67 -12.78 0.55
N TYR A 13 -34.03 -12.68 -0.73
CA TYR A 13 -33.03 -12.67 -1.80
C TYR A 13 -32.27 -11.35 -1.75
N ASN A 14 -30.98 -11.43 -1.47
CA ASN A 14 -30.09 -10.28 -1.46
C ASN A 14 -28.75 -10.63 -2.11
N ASN A 15 -28.14 -9.64 -2.75
CA ASN A 15 -26.90 -9.79 -3.50
C ASN A 15 -25.65 -9.59 -2.64
N PHE A 16 -25.72 -9.62 -1.31
CA PHE A 16 -24.60 -9.43 -0.38
C PHE A 16 -23.79 -8.15 -0.64
N THR A 17 -24.42 -7.10 -1.15
CA THR A 17 -23.71 -5.89 -1.58
C THR A 17 -23.06 -5.17 -0.41
N VAL A 18 -23.76 -5.03 0.71
CA VAL A 18 -23.24 -4.38 1.91
C VAL A 18 -22.13 -5.23 2.55
N THR A 19 -22.34 -6.54 2.64
CA THR A 19 -21.36 -7.50 3.19
C THR A 19 -20.09 -7.51 2.33
N SER A 20 -20.22 -7.55 1.01
CA SER A 20 -19.09 -7.44 0.07
C SER A 20 -18.38 -6.10 0.14
N TYR A 21 -19.12 -5.00 0.34
CA TYR A 21 -18.53 -3.68 0.51
C TYR A 21 -17.71 -3.61 1.80
N MET A 22 -18.23 -4.15 2.91
CA MET A 22 -17.51 -4.23 4.17
C MET A 22 -16.25 -5.08 4.04
N GLY A 23 -16.33 -6.25 3.39
CA GLY A 23 -15.16 -7.06 3.08
C GLY A 23 -14.14 -6.35 2.18
N PHE A 24 -14.60 -5.50 1.27
CA PHE A 24 -13.71 -4.64 0.47
C PHE A 24 -13.03 -3.58 1.34
N LEU A 25 -13.75 -2.86 2.20
CA LEU A 25 -13.16 -1.87 3.12
C LEU A 25 -12.13 -2.49 4.08
N VAL A 26 -12.43 -3.67 4.63
CA VAL A 26 -11.48 -4.41 5.48
C VAL A 26 -10.21 -4.76 4.71
N SER A 27 -10.31 -5.11 3.43
CA SER A 27 -9.11 -5.36 2.60
C SER A 27 -8.27 -4.11 2.33
N LEU A 28 -8.82 -2.91 2.54
CA LEU A 28 -8.07 -1.65 2.49
C LEU A 28 -7.52 -1.25 3.87
N ILE A 29 -8.20 -1.65 4.96
CA ILE A 29 -7.87 -1.31 6.35
C ILE A 29 -7.06 -2.45 6.96
N ASN A 30 -5.79 -2.56 6.56
CA ASN A 30 -4.88 -3.56 7.14
C ASN A 30 -4.15 -2.99 8.37
N GLU A 31 -3.73 -1.72 8.30
CA GLU A 31 -2.94 -1.05 9.32
C GLU A 31 -3.49 0.35 9.64
N ALA A 32 -3.09 0.92 10.78
CA ALA A 32 -3.53 2.25 11.22
C ALA A 32 -3.16 3.35 10.20
N GLU A 33 -2.02 3.20 9.51
CA GLU A 33 -1.62 4.10 8.42
C GLU A 33 -2.65 4.09 7.27
N ASN A 34 -3.21 2.94 6.91
CA ASN A 34 -4.24 2.89 5.86
C ASN A 34 -5.53 3.57 6.31
N VAL A 35 -5.88 3.47 7.59
CA VAL A 35 -7.03 4.19 8.16
C VAL A 35 -6.82 5.70 8.07
N GLN A 36 -5.61 6.16 8.39
CA GLN A 36 -5.24 7.56 8.24
C GLN A 36 -5.35 8.02 6.78
N GLU A 37 -4.75 7.29 5.84
CA GLU A 37 -4.82 7.61 4.40
C GLU A 37 -6.26 7.68 3.90
N LEU A 38 -7.11 6.72 4.29
CA LEU A 38 -8.52 6.68 3.90
C LEU A 38 -9.32 7.84 4.51
N ARG A 39 -8.98 8.27 5.73
CA ARG A 39 -9.58 9.44 6.36
C ARG A 39 -9.16 10.73 5.65
N ASP A 40 -7.87 10.89 5.38
CA ASP A 40 -7.33 12.09 4.74
C ASP A 40 -7.86 12.22 3.30
N ALA A 41 -8.13 11.10 2.63
CA ALA A 41 -8.82 11.04 1.34
C ALA A 41 -10.36 11.25 1.42
N GLY A 42 -10.94 11.37 2.61
CA GLY A 42 -12.38 11.54 2.82
C GLY A 42 -13.23 10.29 2.55
N VAL A 43 -12.59 9.12 2.39
CA VAL A 43 -13.25 7.83 2.14
C VAL A 43 -13.80 7.24 3.44
N LEU A 44 -13.09 7.44 4.54
CA LEU A 44 -13.46 6.94 5.86
C LEU A 44 -13.68 8.10 6.83
N HIS A 45 -14.83 8.09 7.52
CA HIS A 45 -15.05 9.01 8.64
C HIS A 45 -15.05 8.22 9.94
N ASN A 46 -14.00 8.42 10.74
CA ASN A 46 -13.84 7.75 12.03
C ASN A 46 -14.26 8.67 13.19
N ARG A 47 -14.93 8.11 14.19
CA ARG A 47 -15.25 8.76 15.48
C ARG A 47 -14.62 8.05 16.69
N LEU A 48 -13.84 7.00 16.45
CA LEU A 48 -13.11 6.26 17.47
C LEU A 48 -11.87 7.05 17.92
N THR A 49 -11.34 6.66 19.08
CA THR A 49 -10.27 7.40 19.76
C THR A 49 -8.94 7.27 19.03
N SER A 50 -8.73 6.16 18.29
CA SER A 50 -7.52 5.93 17.50
C SER A 50 -7.78 5.11 16.23
N ASP A 51 -6.81 5.13 15.33
CA ASP A 51 -6.86 4.39 14.06
C ASP A 51 -6.68 2.88 14.29
N GLU A 52 -5.98 2.48 15.36
CA GLU A 52 -5.88 1.08 15.79
C GLU A 52 -7.22 0.54 16.28
N GLU A 53 -8.05 1.36 16.93
CA GLU A 53 -9.41 0.96 17.32
C GLU A 53 -10.29 0.70 16.10
N VAL A 54 -10.11 1.47 15.02
CA VAL A 54 -10.78 1.23 13.73
C VAL A 54 -10.36 -0.10 13.16
N VAL A 55 -9.06 -0.36 13.04
CA VAL A 55 -8.55 -1.64 12.50
C VAL A 55 -9.11 -2.82 13.30
N LYS A 56 -9.10 -2.73 14.63
CA LYS A 56 -9.66 -3.79 15.50
C LYS A 56 -11.15 -3.98 15.28
N LEU A 57 -11.92 -2.89 15.15
CA LEU A 57 -13.36 -2.97 14.90
C LEU A 57 -13.66 -3.65 13.56
N PHE A 58 -13.01 -3.22 12.49
CA PHE A 58 -13.22 -3.78 11.15
C PHE A 58 -12.78 -5.24 11.05
N ASN A 59 -11.65 -5.61 11.65
CA ASN A 59 -11.21 -7.01 11.71
C ASN A 59 -12.18 -7.89 12.48
N LYS A 60 -12.71 -7.39 13.61
CA LYS A 60 -13.73 -8.11 14.39
C LYS A 60 -15.04 -8.25 13.59
N MET A 61 -15.47 -7.21 12.90
CA MET A 61 -16.67 -7.27 12.06
C MET A 61 -16.51 -8.25 10.91
N ASN A 62 -15.32 -8.39 10.33
CA ASN A 62 -15.06 -9.28 9.19
C ASN A 62 -14.95 -10.76 9.55
N THR A 63 -14.77 -11.11 10.83
CA THR A 63 -14.50 -12.50 11.26
C THR A 63 -15.61 -13.46 10.83
N ASP A 64 -16.86 -12.99 10.82
CA ASP A 64 -18.04 -13.80 10.50
C ASP A 64 -18.68 -13.44 9.14
N LEU A 65 -18.05 -12.55 8.36
CA LEU A 65 -18.59 -12.14 7.05
C LEU A 65 -18.06 -13.06 5.95
N VAL A 66 -18.98 -13.47 5.07
CA VAL A 66 -18.64 -14.18 3.84
C VAL A 66 -18.97 -13.27 2.65
N PRO A 67 -18.11 -12.29 2.33
CA PRO A 67 -18.34 -11.39 1.22
C PRO A 67 -18.26 -12.12 -0.12
N SER A 68 -19.11 -11.75 -1.07
CA SER A 68 -18.95 -12.19 -2.47
C SER A 68 -17.67 -11.60 -3.04
N PRO A 69 -16.77 -12.43 -3.62
CA PRO A 69 -15.50 -11.98 -4.19
C PRO A 69 -15.70 -11.18 -5.49
N MET A 70 -16.87 -11.30 -6.14
CA MET A 70 -17.09 -10.77 -7.49
C MET A 70 -17.49 -9.30 -7.49
N ILE A 71 -18.28 -8.85 -6.51
CA ILE A 71 -19.00 -7.56 -6.54
C ILE A 71 -18.04 -6.36 -6.67
N TYR A 72 -16.95 -6.37 -5.92
CA TYR A 72 -15.93 -5.31 -5.94
C TYR A 72 -14.62 -5.76 -6.57
N SER A 73 -14.60 -6.90 -7.28
CA SER A 73 -13.39 -7.42 -7.93
C SER A 73 -12.79 -6.43 -8.94
N TYR A 74 -13.65 -5.82 -9.75
CA TYR A 74 -13.25 -4.83 -10.75
C TYR A 74 -12.62 -3.58 -10.11
N VAL A 75 -13.20 -3.09 -9.02
CA VAL A 75 -12.65 -1.93 -8.27
C VAL A 75 -11.30 -2.28 -7.67
N LYS A 76 -11.18 -3.46 -7.03
CA LYS A 76 -9.89 -3.96 -6.51
C LYS A 76 -8.84 -4.03 -7.61
N GLN A 77 -9.21 -4.52 -8.79
CA GLN A 77 -8.31 -4.61 -9.93
C GLN A 77 -7.88 -3.23 -10.44
N GLN A 78 -8.80 -2.26 -10.52
CA GLN A 78 -8.45 -0.90 -10.92
C GLN A 78 -7.46 -0.25 -9.95
N ILE A 79 -7.68 -0.40 -8.64
CA ILE A 79 -6.77 0.12 -7.61
C ILE A 79 -5.39 -0.52 -7.74
N HIS A 80 -5.34 -1.85 -7.91
CA HIS A 80 -4.10 -2.58 -8.10
C HIS A 80 -3.34 -2.10 -9.34
N ASN A 81 -4.03 -2.00 -10.50
CA ASN A 81 -3.44 -1.52 -11.74
C ASN A 81 -2.96 -0.07 -11.63
N HIS A 82 -3.69 0.79 -10.91
CA HIS A 82 -3.27 2.17 -10.68
C HIS A 82 -1.99 2.23 -9.84
N ARG A 83 -1.90 1.45 -8.75
CA ARG A 83 -0.67 1.34 -7.96
C ARG A 83 0.50 0.82 -8.81
N GLU A 84 0.34 -0.30 -9.50
CA GLU A 84 1.40 -0.87 -10.37
C GLU A 84 1.88 0.14 -11.42
N ASN A 85 0.95 0.83 -12.07
CA ASN A 85 1.28 1.81 -13.09
C ASN A 85 2.02 3.03 -12.50
N MET A 86 1.63 3.50 -11.32
CA MET A 86 2.33 4.58 -10.61
C MET A 86 3.75 4.13 -10.21
N TRP A 87 3.89 2.95 -9.61
CA TRP A 87 5.18 2.42 -9.18
C TRP A 87 6.13 2.12 -10.35
N SER A 88 5.60 1.77 -11.53
CA SER A 88 6.39 1.62 -12.75
C SER A 88 6.79 2.97 -13.36
N LYS A 89 5.88 3.96 -13.35
CA LYS A 89 6.10 5.27 -13.98
C LYS A 89 7.00 6.21 -13.19
N TYR A 90 6.88 6.27 -11.87
CA TYR A 90 7.66 7.19 -11.04
C TYR A 90 9.19 7.01 -11.17
N PRO A 91 9.75 5.79 -11.05
CA PRO A 91 11.17 5.58 -11.29
C PRO A 91 11.51 5.87 -12.75
N ALA A 92 10.72 5.39 -13.72
CA ALA A 92 10.98 5.65 -15.15
C ALA A 92 11.04 7.16 -15.46
N GLN A 93 10.15 7.95 -14.87
CA GLN A 93 10.10 9.40 -15.02
C GLN A 93 11.24 10.09 -14.25
N ALA A 94 11.57 9.64 -13.03
CA ALA A 94 12.71 10.17 -12.27
C ALA A 94 14.04 9.90 -12.98
N PHE A 95 14.22 8.71 -13.57
CA PHE A 95 15.37 8.38 -14.41
C PHE A 95 15.43 9.28 -15.65
N HIS A 96 14.31 9.45 -16.37
CA HIS A 96 14.29 10.29 -17.57
C HIS A 96 14.51 11.79 -17.29
N THR A 97 13.98 12.30 -16.18
CA THR A 97 13.97 13.73 -15.87
C THR A 97 15.22 14.16 -15.10
N GLY A 98 15.71 13.33 -14.16
CA GLY A 98 16.89 13.60 -13.35
C GLY A 98 18.21 13.25 -14.03
N PHE A 99 18.25 12.24 -14.90
CA PHE A 99 19.47 11.79 -15.58
C PHE A 99 19.52 12.21 -17.06
N ARG A 100 19.00 13.41 -17.37
CA ARG A 100 18.90 13.91 -18.75
C ARG A 100 20.24 14.22 -19.42
N THR A 101 21.33 14.34 -18.66
CA THR A 101 22.68 14.40 -19.25
C THR A 101 23.36 13.07 -18.98
N ARG A 102 23.58 12.27 -20.03
CA ARG A 102 24.28 10.95 -19.96
C ARG A 102 25.54 11.02 -19.09
N TRP A 103 26.22 12.17 -19.11
CA TRP A 103 27.40 12.49 -18.31
C TRP A 103 27.18 12.54 -16.79
N THR A 104 26.04 13.03 -16.30
CA THR A 104 25.75 13.10 -14.86
C THR A 104 25.52 11.72 -14.27
N PHE A 105 24.97 10.79 -15.06
CA PHE A 105 24.86 9.39 -14.67
C PHE A 105 26.23 8.75 -14.49
N PHE A 106 27.12 8.89 -15.48
CA PHE A 106 28.49 8.39 -15.37
C PHE A 106 29.27 9.06 -14.24
N ALA A 107 29.05 10.35 -13.97
CA ALA A 107 29.66 11.06 -12.84
C ALA A 107 29.16 10.53 -11.49
N PHE A 108 27.87 10.27 -11.34
CA PHE A 108 27.29 9.70 -10.12
C PHE A 108 27.80 8.27 -9.87
N VAL A 109 27.80 7.42 -10.89
CA VAL A 109 28.36 6.07 -10.82
C VAL A 109 29.87 6.13 -10.50
N GLY A 110 30.59 7.05 -11.14
CA GLY A 110 32.00 7.31 -10.86
C GLY A 110 32.25 7.68 -9.40
N ALA A 111 31.45 8.59 -8.84
CA ALA A 111 31.58 9.00 -7.44
C ALA A 111 31.35 7.84 -6.46
N ILE A 112 30.34 6.99 -6.71
CA ILE A 112 30.12 5.77 -5.93
C ILE A 112 31.32 4.82 -6.04
N ALA A 113 31.83 4.59 -7.25
CA ALA A 113 32.99 3.75 -7.47
C ALA A 113 34.23 4.29 -6.74
N THR A 114 34.46 5.61 -6.78
CA THR A 114 35.55 6.26 -6.04
C THR A 114 35.40 6.05 -4.53
N LEU A 115 34.20 6.25 -3.97
CA LEU A 115 33.95 6.00 -2.54
C LEU A 115 34.21 4.55 -2.15
N PHE A 116 33.84 3.60 -3.00
CA PHE A 116 34.07 2.18 -2.77
C PHE A 116 35.57 1.83 -2.79
N VAL A 117 36.30 2.33 -3.79
CA VAL A 117 37.75 2.17 -3.89
C VAL A 117 38.46 2.81 -2.69
N SER A 118 38.08 4.02 -2.31
CA SER A 118 38.65 4.70 -1.13
C SER A 118 38.41 3.90 0.15
N SER A 119 37.21 3.34 0.33
CA SER A 119 36.89 2.52 1.49
C SER A 119 37.75 1.25 1.56
N LEU A 120 37.93 0.56 0.42
CA LEU A 120 38.82 -0.59 0.33
C LEU A 120 40.27 -0.19 0.60
N GLN A 121 40.75 0.91 0.02
CA GLN A 121 42.11 1.40 0.22
C GLN A 121 42.38 1.68 1.70
N THR A 122 41.48 2.41 2.38
CA THR A 122 41.59 2.67 3.82
C THR A 122 41.61 1.38 4.64
N HIS A 123 40.74 0.41 4.31
CA HIS A 123 40.71 -0.88 4.98
C HIS A 123 42.03 -1.66 4.82
N TYR A 124 42.56 -1.74 3.60
CA TYR A 124 43.85 -2.41 3.35
C TYR A 124 45.03 -1.68 3.98
N THR A 125 45.04 -0.35 4.00
CA THR A 125 46.09 0.43 4.67
C THR A 125 46.08 0.22 6.19
N ILE A 126 44.91 0.09 6.81
CA ILE A 126 44.79 -0.18 8.25
C ILE A 126 45.21 -1.62 8.59
N HIS A 127 44.93 -2.57 7.70
CA HIS A 127 45.20 -4.00 7.91
C HIS A 127 46.51 -4.52 7.30
N GLN A 128 47.42 -3.65 6.85
CA GLN A 128 48.75 -4.09 6.43
C GLN A 128 49.59 -4.53 7.64
N PRO A 129 50.00 -5.82 7.75
CA PRO A 129 50.94 -6.24 8.76
C PRO A 129 52.34 -5.70 8.42
N LYS A 130 53.07 -5.27 9.45
CA LYS A 130 54.47 -4.82 9.37
C LYS A 130 55.42 -5.95 8.97
#